data_AF-A0A352L2V6-F1
#
_entry.id   AF-A0A352L2V6-F1
#
_cell.length_a   1.000
_cell.length_b   1.000
_cell.length_c   1.000
_cell.angle_alpha   90.00
_cell.angle_beta   90.00
_cell.angle_gamma   90.00
#
_symmetry.space_group_name_H-M   'P 1'
#
loop_
_entity.id
_entity.type
_entity.pdbx_description
1 polymer ?
#
loop_
_entity_poly.entity_id
_entity_poly.type
_entity_poly.pdbx_seq_one_letter_code
_entity_poly.pdbx_strand_id
1 'polypeptide(L)'
;MSADGVLAELQSEADAFRAEYERVREAVGRVIVGQQRVVESVLTAMLCGGNVLLEGVPGLGKTELVKALAGVLKLQFRRIQFTPDLMPADVIGTNIMTTDDMGKYRFEFRQGPIFTQLLLADEINRATPKTQSALLETMQEGTVTTGGTTYRLEQPFFVLATQNPIEQEGTFPLPEAQLDRFMFKVVVPFLNRDELNEVVTRTILKQRYEAVPVLDGARILHLRSVLERVVVSDPMRDYACRLVLATHPDSAFATERVKRFLRFGASPRAAQALIRAARVRALSQGRAHVSFQDVRYFAAEVLQHRALLNYDGQAENVSLRELIDEVIAKLPTEG
;
A
#
# COMPACT_ATOMS: atom_id res chain seq x y z
N MET A 1 32.86 17.43 5.80
CA MET A 1 33.06 16.01 5.40
C MET A 1 33.51 15.99 3.95
N SER A 2 34.48 15.16 3.59
CA SER A 2 34.85 14.94 2.18
C SER A 2 33.72 14.21 1.44
N ALA A 3 33.67 14.34 0.11
CA ALA A 3 32.68 13.64 -0.72
C ALA A 3 32.72 12.10 -0.52
N ASP A 4 33.93 11.56 -0.32
CA ASP A 4 34.13 10.14 -0.03
C ASP A 4 33.54 9.71 1.33
N GLY A 5 33.57 10.59 2.33
CA GLY A 5 32.99 10.33 3.64
C GLY A 5 31.46 10.25 3.60
N VAL A 6 30.82 11.10 2.79
CA VAL A 6 29.35 11.08 2.60
C VAL A 6 28.91 9.80 1.89
N LEU A 7 29.65 9.37 0.86
CA LEU A 7 29.32 8.17 0.11
C LEU A 7 29.49 6.89 0.97
N ALA A 8 30.54 6.83 1.78
CA ALA A 8 30.76 5.72 2.70
C ALA A 8 29.66 5.62 3.77
N GLU A 9 29.20 6.76 4.30
CA GLU A 9 28.09 6.79 5.25
C GLU A 9 26.79 6.29 4.63
N LEU A 10 26.42 6.78 3.44
CA LEU A 10 25.22 6.34 2.72
C LEU A 10 25.25 4.85 2.38
N GLN A 11 26.42 4.32 2.03
CA GLN A 11 26.58 2.89 1.77
C GLN A 11 26.38 2.06 3.05
N SER A 12 26.94 2.51 4.18
CA SER A 12 26.73 1.84 5.47
C SER A 12 25.26 1.87 5.89
N GLU A 13 24.54 2.97 5.65
CA GLU A 13 23.09 3.04 5.89
C GLU A 13 22.32 2.08 4.98
N ALA A 14 22.73 1.93 3.72
CA ALA A 14 22.11 1.00 2.79
C ALA A 14 22.29 -0.46 3.20
N ASP A 15 23.48 -0.83 3.69
CA ASP A 15 23.74 -2.19 4.18
C ASP A 15 22.92 -2.49 5.45
N ALA A 16 22.81 -1.53 6.36
CA ALA A 16 21.97 -1.65 7.55
C ALA A 16 20.49 -1.79 7.18
N PHE A 17 19.99 -0.95 6.26
CA PHE A 17 18.62 -1.02 5.75
C PHE A 17 18.34 -2.39 5.14
N ARG A 18 19.23 -2.89 4.27
CA ARG A 18 19.10 -4.21 3.65
C ARG A 18 18.98 -5.32 4.69
N ALA A 19 19.84 -5.31 5.70
CA ALA A 19 19.81 -6.33 6.76
C ALA A 19 18.49 -6.29 7.55
N GLU A 20 17.98 -5.10 7.88
CA GLU A 20 16.70 -4.95 8.55
C GLU A 20 15.52 -5.39 7.67
N TYR A 21 15.53 -4.99 6.40
CA TYR A 21 14.52 -5.35 5.41
C TYR A 21 14.41 -6.87 5.24
N GLU A 22 15.54 -7.55 5.06
CA GLU A 22 15.58 -9.00 4.92
C GLU A 22 15.11 -9.72 6.18
N ARG A 23 15.50 -9.26 7.38
CA ARG A 23 15.00 -9.84 8.63
C ARG A 23 13.47 -9.74 8.75
N VAL A 24 12.89 -8.60 8.38
CA VAL A 24 11.42 -8.43 8.37
C VAL A 24 10.78 -9.36 7.34
N ARG A 25 11.32 -9.39 6.10
CA ARG A 25 10.80 -10.22 5.01
C ARG A 25 10.83 -11.70 5.37
N GLU A 26 11.92 -12.19 5.93
CA GLU A 26 12.06 -13.56 6.41
C GLU A 26 11.09 -13.87 7.56
N ALA A 27 10.97 -12.98 8.54
CA ALA A 27 10.06 -13.17 9.67
C ALA A 27 8.59 -13.27 9.21
N VAL A 28 8.17 -12.43 8.26
CA VAL A 28 6.83 -12.50 7.66
C VAL A 28 6.68 -13.75 6.79
N GLY A 29 7.70 -14.12 6.02
CA GLY A 29 7.72 -15.32 5.17
C GLY A 29 7.65 -16.65 5.95
N ARG A 30 8.01 -16.65 7.24
CA ARG A 30 7.77 -17.80 8.12
C ARG A 30 6.29 -18.00 8.45
N VAL A 31 5.48 -16.94 8.39
CA VAL A 31 4.03 -17.00 8.61
C VAL A 31 3.29 -17.18 7.28
N ILE A 32 3.70 -16.46 6.24
CA ILE A 32 3.01 -16.38 4.95
C ILE A 32 3.68 -17.26 3.89
N VAL A 33 2.89 -18.14 3.28
CA VAL A 33 3.34 -19.08 2.25
C VAL A 33 3.07 -18.51 0.85
N GLY A 34 4.03 -18.64 -0.07
CA GLY A 34 3.84 -18.38 -1.52
C GLY A 34 3.67 -16.93 -1.98
N GLN A 35 3.56 -15.97 -1.06
CA GLN A 35 3.19 -14.59 -1.38
C GLN A 35 4.34 -13.58 -1.26
N GLN A 36 5.56 -13.98 -1.64
CA GLN A 36 6.76 -13.15 -1.47
C GLN A 36 6.62 -11.76 -2.12
N ARG A 37 6.07 -11.70 -3.34
CA ARG A 37 5.83 -10.44 -4.06
C ARG A 37 4.82 -9.53 -3.34
N VAL A 38 3.79 -10.11 -2.74
CA VAL A 38 2.77 -9.36 -1.97
C VAL A 38 3.41 -8.80 -0.70
N VAL A 39 4.17 -9.61 0.03
CA VAL A 39 4.92 -9.19 1.22
C VAL A 39 5.85 -8.03 0.88
N GLU A 40 6.63 -8.16 -0.19
CA GLU A 40 7.57 -7.14 -0.65
C GLU A 40 6.87 -5.82 -1.01
N SER A 41 5.75 -5.90 -1.72
CA SER A 41 4.97 -4.73 -2.14
C SER A 41 4.36 -4.01 -0.94
N VAL A 42 3.78 -4.76 0.00
CA VAL A 42 3.16 -4.21 1.22
C VAL A 42 4.22 -3.58 2.12
N LEU A 43 5.32 -4.28 2.38
CA LEU A 43 6.42 -3.76 3.20
C LEU A 43 7.02 -2.50 2.57
N THR A 44 7.21 -2.49 1.25
CA THR A 44 7.69 -1.33 0.50
C THR A 44 6.77 -0.12 0.65
N ALA A 45 5.46 -0.32 0.46
CA ALA A 45 4.48 0.74 0.64
C ALA A 45 4.50 1.29 2.07
N MET A 46 4.58 0.42 3.08
CA MET A 46 4.66 0.83 4.48
C MET A 46 5.92 1.67 4.77
N LEU A 47 7.09 1.23 4.28
CA LEU A 47 8.32 1.99 4.42
C LEU A 47 8.24 3.34 3.68
N CYS A 48 7.48 3.44 2.60
CA CYS A 48 7.23 4.70 1.89
C CYS A 48 6.16 5.61 2.53
N GLY A 49 5.45 5.16 3.57
CA GLY A 49 4.28 5.87 4.11
C GLY A 49 3.04 5.83 3.21
N GLY A 50 2.99 4.84 2.32
CA GLY A 50 1.86 4.60 1.43
C GLY A 50 0.87 3.58 2.00
N ASN A 51 -0.36 3.67 1.51
CA ASN A 51 -1.44 2.73 1.79
C ASN A 51 -1.60 1.74 0.63
N VAL A 52 -2.13 0.56 0.90
CA VAL A 52 -2.22 -0.53 -0.08
C VAL A 52 -3.65 -1.00 -0.24
N LEU A 53 -4.05 -1.22 -1.50
CA LEU A 53 -5.28 -1.89 -1.87
C LEU A 53 -4.96 -3.34 -2.28
N LEU A 54 -5.41 -4.31 -1.47
CA LEU A 54 -5.23 -5.74 -1.67
C LEU A 54 -6.45 -6.36 -2.36
N GLU A 55 -6.32 -6.60 -3.66
CA GLU A 55 -7.36 -7.28 -4.44
C GLU A 55 -7.11 -8.79 -4.46
N GLY A 56 -8.16 -9.59 -4.30
CA GLY A 56 -8.06 -11.05 -4.34
C GLY A 56 -9.24 -11.71 -3.64
N VAL A 57 -9.43 -13.00 -3.88
CA VAL A 57 -10.57 -13.73 -3.31
C VAL A 57 -10.43 -13.96 -1.80
N PRO A 58 -11.52 -14.28 -1.09
CA PRO A 58 -11.47 -14.66 0.31
C PRO A 58 -10.58 -15.88 0.54
N GLY A 59 -9.98 -15.97 1.74
CA GLY A 59 -9.17 -17.13 2.13
C GLY A 59 -7.71 -17.13 1.67
N LEU A 60 -7.25 -16.13 0.92
CA LEU A 60 -5.83 -16.02 0.49
C LEU A 60 -4.88 -15.50 1.58
N GLY A 61 -5.21 -15.64 2.86
CA GLY A 61 -4.31 -15.26 3.96
C GLY A 61 -4.06 -13.75 4.14
N LYS A 62 -4.86 -12.87 3.53
CA LYS A 62 -4.70 -11.40 3.65
C LYS A 62 -4.70 -10.93 5.10
N THR A 63 -5.65 -11.42 5.91
CA THR A 63 -5.74 -11.07 7.33
C THR A 63 -4.52 -11.55 8.11
N GLU A 64 -4.02 -12.75 7.80
CA GLU A 64 -2.82 -13.30 8.45
C GLU A 64 -1.55 -12.53 8.03
N LEU A 65 -1.46 -12.06 6.78
CA LEU A 65 -0.38 -11.19 6.33
C LEU A 65 -0.31 -9.91 7.18
N VAL A 66 -1.46 -9.24 7.38
CA VAL A 66 -1.49 -7.99 8.16
C VAL A 66 -1.17 -8.24 9.63
N LYS A 67 -1.68 -9.32 10.23
CA LYS A 67 -1.34 -9.71 11.61
C LYS A 67 0.14 -10.03 11.78
N ALA A 68 0.73 -10.77 10.83
CA ALA A 68 2.15 -11.10 10.83
C ALA A 68 3.00 -9.82 10.76
N LEU A 69 2.66 -8.90 9.85
CA LEU A 69 3.32 -7.60 9.75
C LEU A 69 3.19 -6.79 11.04
N ALA A 70 2.00 -6.73 11.65
CA ALA A 70 1.79 -6.05 12.92
C ALA A 70 2.71 -6.58 14.03
N GLY A 71 2.81 -7.91 14.15
CA GLY A 71 3.67 -8.56 15.13
C GLY A 71 5.16 -8.34 14.88
N VAL A 72 5.61 -8.52 13.62
CA VAL A 72 7.02 -8.32 13.22
C VAL A 72 7.45 -6.86 13.36
N LEU A 73 6.54 -5.91 13.15
CA LEU A 73 6.82 -4.47 13.20
C LEU A 73 6.39 -3.81 14.52
N LYS A 74 5.92 -4.60 15.50
CA LYS A 74 5.44 -4.14 16.81
C LYS A 74 4.47 -2.95 16.71
N LEU A 75 3.53 -3.03 15.77
CA LEU A 75 2.53 -1.99 15.51
C LEU A 75 1.20 -2.33 16.16
N GLN A 76 0.50 -1.33 16.67
CA GLN A 76 -0.90 -1.50 17.06
C GLN A 76 -1.73 -1.87 15.82
N PHE A 77 -2.48 -2.96 15.91
CA PHE A 77 -3.30 -3.49 14.84
C PHE A 77 -4.78 -3.43 15.18
N ARG A 78 -5.58 -2.92 14.24
CA ARG A 78 -7.04 -3.02 14.28
C ARG A 78 -7.56 -3.50 12.93
N ARG A 79 -8.73 -4.13 12.97
CA ARG A 79 -9.45 -4.62 11.80
C ARG A 79 -10.85 -4.04 11.80
N ILE A 80 -11.30 -3.60 10.63
CA ILE A 80 -12.68 -3.18 10.37
C ILE A 80 -13.17 -4.02 9.21
N GLN A 81 -14.35 -4.63 9.38
CA GLN A 81 -15.09 -5.23 8.29
C GLN A 81 -16.05 -4.19 7.73
N PHE A 82 -15.93 -3.86 6.46
CA PHE A 82 -16.85 -2.92 5.81
C PHE A 82 -18.12 -3.67 5.43
N THR A 83 -19.25 -3.12 5.85
CA THR A 83 -20.60 -3.62 5.61
C THR A 83 -21.49 -2.49 5.11
N PRO A 84 -22.63 -2.78 4.44
CA PRO A 84 -23.51 -1.74 3.89
C PRO A 84 -24.09 -0.78 4.94
N ASP A 85 -24.22 -1.25 6.18
CA ASP A 85 -24.75 -0.51 7.33
C ASP A 85 -23.68 0.26 8.13
N LEU A 86 -22.40 0.04 7.84
CA LEU A 86 -21.30 0.69 8.55
C LEU A 86 -21.35 2.22 8.35
N MET A 87 -21.41 2.97 9.45
CA MET A 87 -21.45 4.43 9.42
C MET A 87 -20.04 5.03 9.54
N PRO A 88 -19.83 6.28 9.07
CA PRO A 88 -18.56 6.99 9.29
C PRO A 88 -18.15 7.06 10.77
N ALA A 89 -19.12 7.18 11.67
CA ALA A 89 -18.91 7.22 13.12
C ALA A 89 -18.36 5.89 13.68
N ASP A 90 -18.66 4.75 13.05
CA ASP A 90 -18.13 3.45 13.47
C ASP A 90 -16.66 3.27 13.07
N VAL A 91 -16.21 4.00 12.05
CA VAL A 91 -14.82 4.05 11.61
C VAL A 91 -14.03 5.06 12.42
N ILE A 92 -14.54 6.29 12.49
CA ILE A 92 -13.86 7.43 13.10
C ILE A 92 -13.97 7.41 14.63
N GLY A 93 -15.14 7.08 15.16
CA GLY A 93 -15.51 7.29 16.55
C GLY A 93 -16.66 8.29 16.69
N THR A 94 -17.25 8.33 17.88
CA THR A 94 -18.42 9.17 18.18
C THR A 94 -18.34 9.74 19.59
N ASN A 95 -18.99 10.89 19.80
CA ASN A 95 -19.17 11.43 21.15
C ASN A 95 -20.33 10.71 21.82
N ILE A 96 -20.05 10.03 22.93
CA ILE A 96 -21.06 9.41 23.77
C ILE A 96 -21.32 10.28 25.00
N MET A 97 -22.57 10.35 25.43
CA MET A 97 -22.92 11.00 26.68
C MET A 97 -22.68 10.00 27.81
N THR A 98 -21.76 10.33 28.71
CA THR A 98 -21.46 9.60 29.94
C THR A 98 -21.92 10.42 31.14
N THR A 99 -22.11 9.76 32.27
CA THR A 99 -22.44 10.41 33.55
C THR A 99 -21.22 10.32 34.44
N ASP A 100 -20.77 11.44 35.01
CA ASP A 100 -19.69 11.42 36.00
C ASP A 100 -20.16 10.86 37.35
N ASP A 101 -19.22 10.62 38.28
CA ASP A 101 -19.51 10.08 39.62
C ASP A 101 -20.49 10.96 40.44
N MET A 102 -20.76 12.20 39.99
CA MET A 102 -21.68 13.15 40.61
C MET A 102 -23.02 13.30 39.86
N GLY A 103 -23.29 12.46 38.85
CA GLY A 103 -24.56 12.45 38.14
C GLY A 103 -24.67 13.48 36.99
N LYS A 104 -23.58 14.18 36.65
CA LYS A 104 -23.59 15.21 35.59
C LYS A 104 -23.28 14.59 34.22
N TYR A 105 -24.07 14.96 33.22
CA TYR A 105 -23.83 14.56 31.84
C TYR A 105 -22.56 15.21 31.27
N ARG A 106 -21.67 14.39 30.72
CA ARG A 106 -20.47 14.80 29.99
C ARG A 106 -20.45 14.11 28.62
N PHE A 107 -20.00 14.81 27.59
CA PHE A 107 -19.72 14.18 26.31
C PHE A 107 -18.26 13.71 26.29
N GLU A 108 -18.04 12.43 26.02
CA GLU A 108 -16.73 11.81 25.88
C GLU A 108 -16.57 11.24 24.47
N PHE A 109 -15.45 11.56 23.82
CA PHE A 109 -15.15 11.02 22.50
C PHE A 109 -14.66 9.58 22.61
N ARG A 110 -15.45 8.65 22.09
CA ARG A 110 -15.05 7.25 21.96
C ARG A 110 -14.33 7.06 20.64
N GLN A 111 -13.02 6.87 20.71
CA GLN A 111 -12.15 6.64 19.55
C GLN A 111 -12.59 5.40 18.75
N GLY A 112 -12.73 5.58 17.44
CA GLY A 112 -12.99 4.50 16.51
C GLY A 112 -11.77 3.61 16.24
N PRO A 113 -11.94 2.55 15.45
CA PRO A 113 -10.88 1.63 15.04
C PRO A 113 -9.75 2.25 14.20
N ILE A 114 -9.93 3.44 13.64
CA ILE A 114 -8.83 4.15 12.94
C ILE A 114 -7.68 4.58 13.86
N PHE A 115 -7.93 4.70 15.18
CA PHE A 115 -6.91 5.06 16.16
C PHE A 115 -6.03 3.84 16.45
N THR A 116 -5.10 3.60 15.54
CA THR A 116 -4.16 2.49 15.50
C THR A 116 -2.95 2.88 14.63
N GLN A 117 -1.95 2.01 14.49
CA GLN A 117 -0.82 2.23 13.55
C GLN A 117 -0.98 1.43 12.25
N LEU A 118 -1.59 0.24 12.33
CA LEU A 118 -1.89 -0.61 11.18
C LEU A 118 -3.36 -1.00 11.18
N LEU A 119 -4.07 -0.58 10.13
CA LEU A 119 -5.51 -0.82 9.96
C LEU A 119 -5.75 -1.75 8.77
N LEU A 120 -6.41 -2.88 9.01
CA LEU A 120 -7.00 -3.71 7.95
C LEU A 120 -8.46 -3.27 7.72
N ALA A 121 -8.74 -2.71 6.55
CA ALA A 121 -10.09 -2.34 6.11
C ALA A 121 -10.60 -3.38 5.12
N ASP A 122 -11.27 -4.42 5.62
CA ASP A 122 -11.74 -5.53 4.79
C ASP A 122 -12.99 -5.15 3.99
N GLU A 123 -12.99 -5.51 2.70
CA GLU A 123 -14.11 -5.33 1.77
C GLU A 123 -14.60 -3.88 1.67
N ILE A 124 -13.66 -2.94 1.51
CA ILE A 124 -13.96 -1.49 1.49
C ILE A 124 -15.07 -1.11 0.49
N ASN A 125 -15.23 -1.88 -0.58
CA ASN A 125 -16.27 -1.72 -1.58
C ASN A 125 -17.68 -2.08 -1.08
N ARG A 126 -17.88 -2.63 0.12
CA ARG A 126 -19.23 -2.94 0.64
C ARG A 126 -19.87 -1.80 1.42
N ALA A 127 -19.10 -0.83 1.91
CA ALA A 127 -19.67 0.30 2.63
C ALA A 127 -20.10 1.42 1.68
N THR A 128 -21.00 2.27 2.17
CA THR A 128 -21.46 3.44 1.41
C THR A 128 -20.31 4.40 1.04
N PRO A 129 -20.45 5.19 -0.04
CA PRO A 129 -19.43 6.17 -0.44
C PRO A 129 -19.05 7.17 0.67
N LYS A 130 -19.99 7.48 1.58
CA LYS A 130 -19.73 8.38 2.71
C LYS A 130 -18.78 7.74 3.73
N THR A 131 -18.97 6.46 4.05
CA THR A 131 -18.10 5.70 4.96
C THR A 131 -16.73 5.46 4.34
N GLN A 132 -16.67 5.14 3.04
CA GLN A 132 -15.41 5.06 2.29
C GLN A 132 -14.64 6.38 2.36
N SER A 133 -15.31 7.50 2.10
CA SER A 133 -14.69 8.83 2.12
C SER A 133 -14.10 9.18 3.49
N ALA A 134 -14.80 8.85 4.57
CA ALA A 134 -14.34 9.08 5.95
C ALA A 134 -13.00 8.37 6.25
N LEU A 135 -12.86 7.11 5.83
CA LEU A 135 -11.59 6.39 5.96
C LEU A 135 -10.50 7.02 5.08
N LEU A 136 -10.81 7.33 3.82
CA LEU A 136 -9.82 7.80 2.84
C LEU A 136 -9.33 9.22 3.10
N GLU A 137 -10.16 10.08 3.68
CA GLU A 137 -9.77 11.40 4.17
C GLU A 137 -8.78 11.27 5.32
N THR A 138 -9.16 10.49 6.34
CA THR A 138 -8.29 10.17 7.49
C THR A 138 -6.94 9.60 7.03
N MET A 139 -6.96 8.73 6.02
CA MET A 139 -5.79 8.10 5.42
C MET A 139 -4.82 9.10 4.76
N GLN A 140 -5.30 10.26 4.30
CA GLN A 140 -4.47 11.30 3.69
C GLN A 140 -4.01 12.34 4.70
N GLU A 141 -4.91 12.79 5.58
CA GLU A 141 -4.66 13.89 6.51
C GLU A 141 -3.89 13.43 7.77
N GLY A 142 -3.98 12.15 8.15
CA GLY A 142 -3.39 11.64 9.39
C GLY A 142 -4.00 12.25 10.65
N THR A 143 -5.14 12.94 10.51
CA THR A 143 -5.89 13.59 11.57
C THR A 143 -7.38 13.39 11.34
N VAL A 144 -8.14 13.55 12.41
CA VAL A 144 -9.60 13.47 12.40
C VAL A 144 -10.16 14.63 13.19
N THR A 145 -11.16 15.31 12.63
CA THR A 145 -11.86 16.38 13.34
C THR A 145 -13.29 15.96 13.63
N THR A 146 -13.68 16.00 14.92
CA THR A 146 -15.03 15.65 15.38
C THR A 146 -15.39 16.46 16.61
N GLY A 147 -16.64 16.94 16.68
CA GLY A 147 -17.10 17.80 17.78
C GLY A 147 -16.27 19.07 17.98
N GLY A 148 -15.64 19.59 16.92
CA GLY A 148 -14.75 20.76 16.99
C GLY A 148 -13.34 20.50 17.53
N THR A 149 -13.01 19.25 17.87
CA THR A 149 -11.66 18.85 18.32
C THR A 149 -10.97 18.04 17.23
N THR A 150 -9.71 18.37 16.94
CA THR A 150 -8.86 17.62 16.01
C THR A 150 -7.96 16.66 16.76
N TYR A 151 -8.02 15.38 16.41
CA TYR A 151 -7.20 14.31 16.95
C TYR A 151 -6.17 13.88 15.90
N ARG A 152 -4.90 13.77 16.30
CA ARG A 152 -3.82 13.28 15.45
C ARG A 152 -3.61 11.79 15.64
N LEU A 153 -3.46 11.06 14.54
CA LEU A 153 -3.20 9.62 14.58
C LEU A 153 -1.75 9.34 14.96
N GLU A 154 -1.56 8.27 15.73
CA GLU A 154 -0.25 7.76 16.09
C GLU A 154 0.52 7.33 14.82
N GLN A 155 1.78 7.74 14.72
CA GLN A 155 2.62 7.44 13.56
C GLN A 155 3.58 6.28 13.87
N PRO A 156 3.92 5.44 12.88
CA PRO A 156 3.38 5.46 11.52
C PRO A 156 1.94 4.94 11.45
N PHE A 157 1.11 5.54 10.59
CA PHE A 157 -0.26 5.09 10.31
C PHE A 157 -0.37 4.49 8.91
N PHE A 158 -0.97 3.30 8.79
CA PHE A 158 -1.12 2.55 7.56
C PHE A 158 -2.50 1.95 7.42
N VAL A 159 -3.04 2.01 6.22
CA VAL A 159 -4.27 1.32 5.84
C VAL A 159 -3.96 0.29 4.75
N LEU A 160 -4.31 -0.96 5.04
CA LEU A 160 -4.40 -2.03 4.05
C LEU A 160 -5.88 -2.28 3.82
N ALA A 161 -6.40 -1.79 2.70
CA ALA A 161 -7.78 -2.03 2.31
C ALA A 161 -7.86 -3.28 1.45
N THR A 162 -8.92 -4.09 1.59
CA THR A 162 -9.14 -5.26 0.73
C THR A 162 -10.38 -5.08 -0.12
N GLN A 163 -10.34 -5.66 -1.33
CA GLN A 163 -11.49 -5.78 -2.21
C GLN A 163 -11.58 -7.22 -2.73
N ASN A 164 -12.81 -7.72 -2.79
CA ASN A 164 -13.13 -9.00 -3.41
C ASN A 164 -13.67 -8.72 -4.83
N PRO A 165 -12.99 -9.18 -5.89
CA PRO A 165 -13.41 -8.88 -7.27
C PRO A 165 -14.64 -9.68 -7.74
N ILE A 166 -15.03 -10.74 -7.03
CA ILE A 166 -16.11 -11.66 -7.47
C ILE A 166 -17.49 -11.17 -7.01
N GLU A 167 -17.58 -10.61 -5.80
CA GLU A 167 -18.84 -10.12 -5.25
C GLU A 167 -19.16 -8.73 -5.80
N GLN A 168 -20.09 -8.68 -6.77
CA GLN A 168 -20.56 -7.42 -7.36
C GLN A 168 -21.88 -6.93 -6.74
N GLU A 169 -22.70 -7.83 -6.19
CA GLU A 169 -23.97 -7.48 -5.55
C GLU A 169 -23.76 -6.72 -4.23
N GLY A 170 -24.47 -5.60 -4.06
CA GLY A 170 -24.40 -4.79 -2.85
C GLY A 170 -23.05 -4.10 -2.63
N THR A 171 -22.29 -3.88 -3.71
CA THR A 171 -21.00 -3.18 -3.64
C THR A 171 -21.06 -1.79 -4.29
N PHE A 172 -20.27 -0.88 -3.73
CA PHE A 172 -20.01 0.48 -4.19
C PHE A 172 -18.56 0.56 -4.64
N PRO A 173 -18.29 0.63 -5.96
CA PRO A 173 -16.91 0.73 -6.45
C PRO A 173 -16.27 2.03 -5.95
N LEU A 174 -14.98 1.95 -5.62
CA LEU A 174 -14.22 3.14 -5.28
C LEU A 174 -14.06 4.00 -6.54
N PRO A 175 -14.47 5.28 -6.51
CA PRO A 175 -14.13 6.24 -7.56
C PRO A 175 -12.63 6.31 -7.79
N GLU A 176 -12.23 6.71 -8.98
CA GLU A 176 -10.83 6.75 -9.43
C GLU A 176 -10.00 7.72 -8.60
N ALA A 177 -10.59 8.86 -8.24
CA ALA A 177 -9.98 9.82 -7.33
C ALA A 177 -9.72 9.23 -5.92
N GLN A 178 -10.50 8.22 -5.51
CA GLN A 178 -10.30 7.48 -4.26
C GLN A 178 -9.23 6.40 -4.42
N LEU A 179 -9.23 5.65 -5.53
CA LEU A 179 -8.19 4.68 -5.85
C LEU A 179 -6.79 5.33 -5.92
N ASP A 180 -6.69 6.53 -6.48
CA ASP A 180 -5.41 7.25 -6.62
C ASP A 180 -4.75 7.60 -5.26
N ARG A 181 -5.51 7.56 -4.15
CA ARG A 181 -4.99 7.75 -2.78
C ARG A 181 -4.20 6.54 -2.27
N PHE A 182 -4.36 5.36 -2.87
CA PHE A 182 -3.56 4.18 -2.55
C PHE A 182 -2.24 4.23 -3.29
N MET A 183 -1.13 4.01 -2.59
CA MET A 183 0.18 3.98 -3.22
C MET A 183 0.26 2.82 -4.22
N PHE A 184 -0.12 1.62 -3.76
CA PHE A 184 -0.15 0.40 -4.57
C PHE A 184 -1.54 -0.23 -4.58
N LYS A 185 -1.92 -0.78 -5.74
CA LYS A 185 -2.86 -1.90 -5.83
C LYS A 185 -2.05 -3.18 -6.00
N VAL A 186 -2.28 -4.17 -5.14
CA VAL A 186 -1.58 -5.46 -5.18
C VAL A 186 -2.62 -6.56 -5.35
N VAL A 187 -2.47 -7.34 -6.42
CA VAL A 187 -3.32 -8.50 -6.68
C VAL A 187 -2.70 -9.71 -6.00
N VAL A 188 -3.45 -10.35 -5.11
CA VAL A 188 -3.02 -11.55 -4.39
C VAL A 188 -3.31 -12.77 -5.27
N PRO A 189 -2.28 -13.50 -5.74
CA PRO A 189 -2.50 -14.65 -6.60
C PRO A 189 -3.05 -15.84 -5.80
N PHE A 190 -3.64 -16.80 -6.52
CA PHE A 190 -3.91 -18.12 -5.95
C PHE A 190 -2.59 -18.84 -5.63
N LEU A 191 -2.63 -19.65 -4.57
CA LEU A 191 -1.52 -20.51 -4.20
C LEU A 191 -1.44 -21.70 -5.15
N ASN A 192 -0.22 -22.10 -5.49
CA ASN A 192 -0.01 -23.36 -6.20
C ASN A 192 -0.26 -24.56 -5.28
N ARG A 193 -0.26 -25.78 -5.83
CA ARG A 193 -0.54 -27.00 -5.06
C ARG A 193 0.36 -27.17 -3.84
N ASP A 194 1.66 -26.92 -3.99
CA ASP A 194 2.63 -27.18 -2.94
C ASP A 194 2.55 -26.11 -1.85
N GLU A 195 2.32 -24.85 -2.23
CA GLU A 195 2.00 -23.76 -1.30
C GLU A 195 0.70 -24.00 -0.53
N LEU A 196 -0.35 -24.47 -1.21
CA LEU A 196 -1.63 -24.77 -0.58
C LEU A 196 -1.48 -25.95 0.40
N ASN A 197 -0.74 -26.99 0.02
CA ASN A 197 -0.42 -28.11 0.92
C ASN A 197 0.32 -27.62 2.17
N GLU A 198 1.27 -26.69 2.03
CA GLU A 198 1.96 -26.10 3.17
C GLU A 198 1.02 -25.28 4.06
N VAL A 199 0.10 -24.50 3.47
CA VAL A 199 -0.93 -23.76 4.24
C VAL A 199 -1.84 -24.73 5.01
N VAL A 200 -2.30 -25.80 4.37
CA VAL A 200 -3.12 -26.85 5.00
C VAL A 200 -2.35 -27.51 6.14
N THR A 201 -1.08 -27.85 5.91
CA THR A 201 -0.17 -28.45 6.89
C THR A 201 -0.03 -27.54 8.11
N ARG A 202 0.29 -26.25 7.93
CA ARG A 202 0.45 -25.29 9.04
C ARG A 202 -0.83 -25.03 9.81
N THR A 203 -1.96 -24.94 9.11
CA THR A 203 -3.26 -24.61 9.70
C THR A 203 -3.84 -25.79 10.49
N ILE A 204 -3.75 -27.00 9.93
CA ILE A 204 -4.33 -28.21 10.54
C ILE A 204 -3.39 -28.80 11.60
N LEU A 205 -2.08 -28.83 11.36
CA LEU A 205 -1.10 -29.40 12.31
C LEU A 205 -0.69 -28.42 13.43
N LYS A 206 -1.35 -27.26 13.54
CA LYS A 206 -1.20 -26.24 14.60
C LYS A 206 0.26 -25.79 14.86
N GLN A 207 1.13 -25.84 13.86
CA GLN A 207 2.43 -25.17 13.92
C GLN A 207 2.23 -23.66 13.70
N ARG A 208 1.66 -22.99 14.70
CA ARG A 208 1.53 -21.53 14.68
C ARG A 208 2.90 -20.93 14.91
N TYR A 209 3.45 -20.30 13.88
CA TYR A 209 4.59 -19.42 14.04
C TYR A 209 4.10 -18.11 14.66
N GLU A 210 4.57 -17.82 15.87
CA GLU A 210 4.40 -16.49 16.46
C GLU A 210 5.36 -15.52 15.77
N ALA A 211 4.82 -14.38 15.33
CA ALA A 211 5.61 -13.32 14.73
C ALA A 211 6.57 -12.74 15.79
N VAL A 212 7.87 -12.97 15.60
CA VAL A 212 8.91 -12.38 16.45
C VAL A 212 9.12 -10.91 16.04
N PRO A 213 9.03 -9.94 16.96
CA PRO A 213 9.28 -8.54 16.66
C PRO A 213 10.70 -8.32 16.13
N VAL A 214 10.82 -7.61 15.01
CA VAL A 214 12.10 -7.27 14.35
C VAL A 214 12.35 -5.78 14.38
N LEU A 215 11.32 -4.96 14.08
CA LEU A 215 11.37 -3.50 14.11
C LEU A 215 10.18 -2.96 14.93
N ASP A 216 10.20 -1.66 15.22
CA ASP A 216 9.08 -0.91 15.79
C ASP A 216 8.72 0.33 14.95
N GLY A 217 7.63 1.00 15.33
CA GLY A 217 7.16 2.20 14.64
C GLY A 217 8.20 3.33 14.57
N ALA A 218 8.98 3.54 15.64
CA ALA A 218 10.01 4.57 15.67
C ALA A 218 11.14 4.25 14.67
N ARG A 219 11.56 2.99 14.58
CA ARG A 219 12.56 2.55 13.60
C ARG A 219 12.04 2.71 12.17
N ILE A 220 10.77 2.40 11.89
CA ILE A 220 10.16 2.62 10.57
C ILE A 220 10.22 4.10 10.17
N LEU A 221 9.90 5.02 11.09
CA LEU A 221 10.00 6.46 10.83
C LEU A 221 11.44 6.90 10.57
N HIS A 222 12.41 6.33 11.28
CA HIS A 222 13.82 6.59 10.99
C HIS A 222 14.24 6.06 9.61
N LEU A 223 13.82 4.86 9.21
CA LEU A 223 14.11 4.31 7.88
C LEU A 223 13.53 5.18 6.76
N ARG A 224 12.41 5.87 6.99
CA ARG A 224 11.90 6.88 6.05
C ARG A 224 12.87 8.03 5.82
N SER A 225 13.53 8.51 6.87
CA SER A 225 14.52 9.57 6.71
C SER A 225 15.75 9.11 5.91
N VAL A 226 16.14 7.84 6.05
CA VAL A 226 17.20 7.23 5.22
C VAL A 226 16.77 7.17 3.75
N LEU A 227 15.52 6.81 3.45
CA LEU A 227 14.99 6.80 2.09
C LEU A 227 15.08 8.16 1.39
N GLU A 228 14.93 9.26 2.12
CA GLU A 228 15.02 10.62 1.56
C GLU A 228 16.42 10.96 1.08
N ARG A 229 17.46 10.37 1.69
CA ARG A 229 18.87 10.56 1.35
C ARG A 229 19.32 9.79 0.11
N VAL A 230 18.54 8.80 -0.35
CA VAL A 230 18.87 7.98 -1.51
C VAL A 230 18.92 8.83 -2.78
N VAL A 231 20.04 8.69 -3.51
CA VAL A 231 20.31 9.47 -4.71
C VAL A 231 19.40 9.02 -5.86
N VAL A 232 18.71 10.00 -6.46
CA VAL A 232 17.88 9.83 -7.65
C VAL A 232 18.36 10.82 -8.69
N SER A 233 18.96 10.34 -9.77
CA SER A 233 19.47 11.19 -10.84
C SER A 233 18.35 11.76 -11.72
N ASP A 234 18.66 12.79 -12.50
CA ASP A 234 17.73 13.43 -13.44
C ASP A 234 17.14 12.44 -14.45
N PRO A 235 17.94 11.58 -15.12
CA PRO A 235 17.40 10.50 -15.97
C PRO A 235 16.39 9.58 -15.27
N MET A 236 16.59 9.26 -13.99
CA MET A 236 15.66 8.39 -13.25
C MET A 236 14.34 9.11 -12.95
N ARG A 237 14.40 10.41 -12.64
CA ARG A 237 13.20 11.25 -12.44
C ARG A 237 12.44 11.41 -13.75
N ASP A 238 13.13 11.71 -14.84
CA ASP A 238 12.56 11.81 -16.18
C ASP A 238 11.89 10.49 -16.60
N TYR A 239 12.57 9.36 -16.42
CA TYR A 239 12.01 8.06 -16.77
C TYR A 239 10.73 7.73 -16.00
N ALA A 240 10.66 8.06 -14.70
CA ALA A 240 9.42 7.91 -13.93
C ALA A 240 8.30 8.80 -14.47
N CYS A 241 8.59 10.04 -14.87
CA CYS A 241 7.63 10.93 -15.52
C CYS A 241 7.17 10.36 -16.87
N ARG A 242 8.08 9.86 -17.71
CA ARG A 242 7.77 9.24 -19.00
C ARG A 242 6.92 7.99 -18.85
N LEU A 243 7.15 7.16 -17.82
CA LEU A 243 6.26 6.03 -17.50
C LEU A 243 4.84 6.48 -17.20
N VAL A 244 4.68 7.54 -16.41
CA VAL A 244 3.35 8.11 -16.13
C VAL A 244 2.73 8.63 -17.42
N LEU A 245 3.46 9.45 -18.18
CA LEU A 245 2.97 10.01 -19.45
C LEU A 245 2.66 8.92 -20.48
N ALA A 246 3.35 7.79 -20.49
CA ALA A 246 3.09 6.67 -21.40
C ALA A 246 1.76 5.97 -21.12
N THR A 247 1.09 6.26 -20.00
CA THR A 247 -0.29 5.80 -19.72
C THR A 247 -1.37 6.75 -20.24
N HIS A 248 -1.01 7.94 -20.74
CA HIS A 248 -1.97 8.90 -21.28
C HIS A 248 -2.14 8.70 -22.79
N PRO A 249 -3.37 8.56 -23.32
CA PRO A 249 -3.60 8.24 -24.73
C PRO A 249 -3.07 9.31 -25.70
N ASP A 250 -3.02 10.59 -25.31
CA ASP A 250 -2.54 11.68 -26.16
C ASP A 250 -1.02 11.91 -26.09
N SER A 251 -0.31 11.10 -25.31
CA SER A 251 1.12 11.27 -25.08
C SER A 251 1.97 10.71 -26.22
N ALA A 252 3.07 11.39 -26.53
CA ALA A 252 4.08 10.88 -27.46
C ALA A 252 4.73 9.56 -26.98
N PHE A 253 4.67 9.27 -25.68
CA PHE A 253 5.24 8.04 -25.09
C PHE A 253 4.25 6.86 -25.06
N ALA A 254 2.99 7.07 -25.44
CA ALA A 254 1.96 6.04 -25.40
C ALA A 254 2.14 4.98 -26.49
N THR A 255 1.92 3.71 -26.14
CA THR A 255 1.83 2.63 -27.12
C THR A 255 0.51 2.72 -27.90
N GLU A 256 0.44 2.15 -29.10
CA GLU A 256 -0.79 2.15 -29.89
C GLU A 256 -1.99 1.51 -29.15
N ARG A 257 -1.73 0.50 -28.32
CA ARG A 257 -2.78 -0.09 -27.48
C ARG A 257 -3.25 0.85 -26.37
N VAL A 258 -2.35 1.62 -25.76
CA VAL A 258 -2.72 2.69 -24.80
C VAL A 258 -3.62 3.72 -25.48
N LYS A 259 -3.23 4.21 -26.67
CA LYS A 259 -4.02 5.20 -27.42
C LYS A 259 -5.41 4.69 -27.76
N ARG A 260 -5.50 3.40 -28.10
CA ARG A 260 -6.77 2.76 -28.48
C ARG A 260 -7.67 2.46 -27.29
N PHE A 261 -7.13 2.04 -26.14
CA PHE A 261 -7.93 1.45 -25.07
C PHE A 261 -8.01 2.29 -23.79
N LEU A 262 -7.14 3.29 -23.58
CA LEU A 262 -7.20 4.14 -22.40
C LEU A 262 -7.96 5.44 -22.69
N ARG A 263 -8.80 5.82 -21.73
CA ARG A 263 -9.48 7.12 -21.68
C ARG A 263 -8.67 8.14 -20.88
N PHE A 264 -8.04 7.71 -19.78
CA PHE A 264 -7.24 8.56 -18.90
C PHE A 264 -6.06 7.77 -18.34
N GLY A 265 -4.91 8.46 -18.25
CA GLY A 265 -3.69 7.92 -17.66
C GLY A 265 -3.50 8.30 -16.19
N ALA A 266 -2.39 7.82 -15.63
CA ALA A 266 -2.05 7.96 -14.22
C ALA A 266 -1.77 9.42 -13.80
N SER A 267 -2.10 9.75 -12.55
CA SER A 267 -1.88 11.08 -11.96
C SER A 267 -0.40 11.33 -11.62
N PRO A 268 0.01 12.58 -11.34
CA PRO A 268 1.37 12.90 -10.87
C PRO A 268 1.77 12.18 -9.58
N ARG A 269 0.82 11.68 -8.79
CA ARG A 269 1.10 10.86 -7.59
C ARG A 269 1.80 9.55 -7.95
N ALA A 270 1.56 9.02 -9.16
CA ALA A 270 2.24 7.83 -9.66
C ALA A 270 3.76 8.05 -9.75
N ALA A 271 4.22 9.18 -10.30
CA ALA A 271 5.65 9.47 -10.41
C ALA A 271 6.33 9.52 -9.02
N GLN A 272 5.65 10.14 -8.04
CA GLN A 272 6.13 10.18 -6.66
C GLN A 272 6.20 8.78 -6.03
N ALA A 273 5.16 7.96 -6.24
CA ALA A 273 5.10 6.59 -5.74
C ALA A 273 6.19 5.70 -6.36
N LEU A 274 6.42 5.82 -7.68
CA LEU A 274 7.49 5.12 -8.40
C LEU A 274 8.86 5.42 -7.79
N ILE A 275 9.19 6.70 -7.59
CA ILE A 275 10.49 7.08 -7.03
C ILE A 275 10.65 6.63 -5.58
N ARG A 276 9.62 6.79 -4.74
CA ARG A 276 9.67 6.33 -3.34
C ARG A 276 9.88 4.81 -3.27
N ALA A 277 9.13 4.04 -4.06
CA ALA A 277 9.27 2.59 -4.12
C ALA A 277 10.64 2.16 -4.65
N ALA A 278 11.15 2.85 -5.67
CA ALA A 278 12.48 2.59 -6.24
C ALA A 278 13.61 2.81 -5.22
N ARG A 279 13.48 3.80 -4.33
CA ARG A 279 14.43 4.03 -3.23
C ARG A 279 14.45 2.88 -2.24
N VAL A 280 13.27 2.37 -1.85
CA VAL A 280 13.20 1.17 -0.98
C VAL A 280 13.87 0.00 -1.65
N ARG A 281 13.63 -0.23 -2.95
CA ARG A 281 14.25 -1.34 -3.67
C ARG A 281 15.76 -1.21 -3.80
N ALA A 282 16.26 -0.01 -4.06
CA ALA A 282 17.69 0.24 -4.12
C ALA A 282 18.36 -0.09 -2.78
N LEU A 283 17.80 0.42 -1.68
CA LEU A 283 18.32 0.14 -0.33
C LEU A 283 18.16 -1.32 0.08
N SER A 284 17.06 -1.99 -0.26
CA SER A 284 16.90 -3.43 0.04
C SER A 284 17.92 -4.30 -0.70
N GLN A 285 18.51 -3.79 -1.77
CA GLN A 285 19.63 -4.42 -2.49
C GLN A 285 21.00 -3.93 -2.02
N GLY A 286 21.08 -3.05 -1.01
CA GLY A 286 22.32 -2.49 -0.50
C GLY A 286 22.91 -1.40 -1.39
N ARG A 287 22.10 -0.71 -2.20
CA ARG A 287 22.54 0.39 -3.08
C ARG A 287 22.00 1.72 -2.58
N ALA A 288 22.88 2.71 -2.46
CA ALA A 288 22.51 4.09 -2.10
C ALA A 288 22.03 4.96 -3.30
N HIS A 289 21.81 4.35 -4.47
CA HIS A 289 21.34 5.03 -5.68
C HIS A 289 20.29 4.21 -6.43
N VAL A 290 19.30 4.88 -7.00
CA VAL A 290 18.22 4.28 -7.80
C VAL A 290 18.69 3.94 -9.21
N SER A 291 18.24 2.81 -9.74
CA SER A 291 18.40 2.41 -11.15
C SER A 291 17.04 2.36 -11.88
N PHE A 292 17.05 2.30 -13.22
CA PHE A 292 15.82 2.13 -14.01
C PHE A 292 15.05 0.86 -13.64
N GLN A 293 15.76 -0.23 -13.30
CA GLN A 293 15.12 -1.49 -12.89
C GLN A 293 14.35 -1.33 -11.58
N ASP A 294 14.77 -0.41 -10.71
CA ASP A 294 14.06 -0.14 -9.46
C ASP A 294 12.73 0.56 -9.70
N VAL A 295 12.73 1.52 -10.63
CA VAL A 295 11.52 2.24 -11.05
C VAL A 295 10.54 1.28 -11.73
N ARG A 296 11.02 0.43 -12.65
CA ARG A 296 10.17 -0.55 -13.36
C ARG A 296 9.55 -1.59 -12.43
N TYR A 297 10.25 -1.95 -11.35
CA TYR A 297 9.87 -3.10 -10.54
C TYR A 297 8.46 -3.02 -9.97
N PHE A 298 8.11 -1.89 -9.35
CA PHE A 298 6.81 -1.67 -8.73
C PHE A 298 5.85 -0.89 -9.64
N ALA A 299 6.23 -0.69 -10.92
CA ALA A 299 5.47 0.18 -11.80
C ALA A 299 4.06 -0.33 -12.06
N ALA A 300 3.86 -1.64 -12.14
CA ALA A 300 2.55 -2.20 -12.33
C ALA A 300 1.64 -2.01 -11.09
N GLU A 301 2.16 -2.24 -9.88
CA GLU A 301 1.44 -1.99 -8.63
C GLU A 301 1.07 -0.51 -8.44
N VAL A 302 1.88 0.40 -8.98
CA VAL A 302 1.62 1.85 -8.96
C VAL A 302 0.62 2.26 -10.02
N LEU A 303 0.73 1.78 -11.26
CA LEU A 303 0.03 2.37 -12.41
C LEU A 303 -1.32 1.73 -12.68
N GLN A 304 -1.52 0.44 -12.37
CA GLN A 304 -2.68 -0.32 -12.83
C GLN A 304 -4.04 0.19 -12.31
N HIS A 305 -4.07 0.82 -11.14
CA HIS A 305 -5.30 1.39 -10.55
C HIS A 305 -5.45 2.88 -10.79
N ARG A 306 -4.54 3.47 -11.58
CA ARG A 306 -4.53 4.90 -11.92
C ARG A 306 -4.84 5.17 -13.40
N ALA A 307 -5.07 4.11 -14.19
CA ALA A 307 -5.44 4.20 -15.59
C ALA A 307 -6.89 3.73 -15.78
N LEU A 308 -7.57 4.33 -16.76
CA LEU A 308 -8.97 4.00 -17.07
C LEU A 308 -9.13 3.56 -18.50
N LEU A 309 -9.80 2.42 -18.67
CA LEU A 309 -10.23 1.96 -19.98
C LEU A 309 -11.32 2.88 -20.54
N ASN A 310 -11.32 3.04 -21.86
CA ASN A 310 -12.47 3.57 -22.60
C ASN A 310 -13.50 2.47 -22.86
N TYR A 311 -14.59 2.81 -23.55
CA TYR A 311 -15.67 1.86 -23.86
C TYR A 311 -15.18 0.64 -24.66
N ASP A 312 -14.30 0.83 -25.63
CA ASP A 312 -13.77 -0.26 -26.44
C ASP A 312 -12.90 -1.20 -25.60
N GLY A 313 -12.04 -0.65 -24.74
CA GLY A 313 -11.22 -1.43 -23.82
C GLY A 313 -12.05 -2.24 -22.82
N GLN A 314 -13.18 -1.69 -22.37
CA GLN A 314 -14.13 -2.44 -21.53
C GLN A 314 -14.86 -3.54 -22.31
N ALA A 315 -15.35 -3.23 -23.51
CA ALA A 315 -16.06 -4.18 -24.36
C ALA A 315 -15.18 -5.37 -24.78
N GLU A 316 -13.90 -5.13 -25.04
CA GLU A 316 -12.90 -6.15 -25.38
C GLU A 316 -12.30 -6.85 -24.15
N ASN A 317 -12.74 -6.52 -22.92
CA ASN A 317 -12.20 -7.05 -21.66
C ASN A 317 -10.68 -6.92 -21.56
N VAL A 318 -10.14 -5.78 -22.01
CA VAL A 318 -8.69 -5.54 -22.01
C VAL A 318 -8.18 -5.47 -20.57
N SER A 319 -7.15 -6.26 -20.28
CA SER A 319 -6.47 -6.21 -18.98
C SER A 319 -5.63 -4.94 -18.86
N LEU A 320 -6.00 -4.05 -17.92
CA LEU A 320 -5.18 -2.89 -17.57
C LEU A 320 -3.77 -3.31 -17.15
N ARG A 321 -3.64 -4.42 -16.42
CA ARG A 321 -2.34 -4.96 -15.99
C ARG A 321 -1.44 -5.26 -17.19
N GLU A 322 -1.98 -5.96 -18.20
CA GLU A 322 -1.22 -6.31 -19.40
C GLU A 322 -0.83 -5.08 -20.22
N LEU A 323 -1.71 -4.08 -20.35
CA LEU A 323 -1.39 -2.81 -21.01
C LEU A 323 -0.24 -2.10 -20.31
N ILE A 324 -0.26 -2.05 -18.98
CA ILE A 324 0.79 -1.43 -18.17
C ILE A 324 2.10 -2.21 -18.27
N ASP A 325 2.07 -3.55 -18.20
CA ASP A 325 3.26 -4.38 -18.37
C ASP A 325 3.88 -4.18 -19.76
N GLU A 326 3.07 -4.01 -20.81
CA GLU A 326 3.54 -3.66 -22.15
C GLU A 326 4.22 -2.28 -22.19
N VAL A 327 3.62 -1.26 -21.56
CA VAL A 327 4.22 0.08 -21.46
C VAL A 327 5.58 0.01 -20.76
N ILE A 328 5.68 -0.71 -19.63
CA ILE A 328 6.91 -0.89 -18.87
C ILE A 328 7.99 -1.56 -19.72
N ALA A 329 7.62 -2.57 -20.51
CA ALA A 329 8.54 -3.32 -21.36
C ALA A 329 9.03 -2.50 -22.57
N LYS A 330 8.16 -1.70 -23.19
CA LYS A 330 8.47 -0.97 -24.43
C LYS A 330 9.12 0.39 -24.21
N LEU A 331 8.90 1.04 -23.07
CA LEU A 331 9.40 2.40 -22.85
C LEU A 331 10.94 2.40 -22.71
N PRO A 332 11.69 3.08 -23.61
CA PRO A 332 13.15 3.15 -23.53
C PRO A 332 13.63 3.84 -22.25
N THR A 333 14.78 3.42 -21.73
CA THR A 333 15.42 4.04 -20.56
C THR A 333 16.13 5.34 -20.89
N GLU A 334 16.51 5.53 -22.15
CA GLU A 334 17.13 6.76 -22.66
C GLU A 334 16.03 7.67 -23.26
N GLY A 335 16.19 8.98 -23.03
CA GLY A 335 15.26 10.05 -23.43
C GLY A 335 15.62 10.66 -24.77
#